data_AF-A0A2Z6DVH4-F1
#
_entry.id   AF-A0A2Z6DVH4-F1
#
_cell.length_a   1.000
_cell.length_b   1.000
_cell.length_c   1.000
_cell.angle_alpha   90.00
_cell.angle_beta   90.00
_cell.angle_gamma   90.00
#
_symmetry.space_group_name_H-M   'P 1'
#
loop_
_entity.id
_entity.type
_entity.pdbx_description
1 polymer ?
#
loop_
_entity_poly.entity_id
_entity_poly.type
_entity_poly.pdbx_seq_one_letter_code
_entity_poly.pdbx_strand_id
1 'polypeptide(L)'
;MVMTGVALRSWRERWLQVGLFELGGLLLITPVYRWVTGEGWGESVGLLVLLSLIATIWQAVFNTVFDRCEARWARRPAHLRPWRWRAVHALGFEVTLFLITWPVIVLWTGWTWWAAAVADLGLALAYTAYAFLYHWLFDRWRPVAAERGA
;
A
#
# COMPACT_ATOMS: atom_id res chain seq x y z
N MET A 1 -3.51 -31.78 -23.21
CA MET A 1 -2.77 -30.64 -22.63
C MET A 1 -3.69 -30.01 -21.59
N VAL A 2 -3.63 -30.49 -20.35
CA VAL A 2 -4.51 -30.02 -19.26
C VAL A 2 -3.96 -28.70 -18.75
N MET A 3 -4.79 -27.65 -18.80
CA MET A 3 -4.49 -26.35 -18.24
C MET A 3 -4.36 -26.48 -16.71
N THR A 4 -3.14 -26.46 -16.19
CA THR A 4 -2.88 -26.36 -14.75
C THR A 4 -3.31 -24.96 -14.29
N GLY A 5 -4.53 -24.86 -13.76
CA GLY A 5 -5.01 -23.64 -13.13
C GLY A 5 -4.16 -23.31 -11.91
N VAL A 6 -3.58 -22.11 -11.87
CA VAL A 6 -2.80 -21.65 -10.71
C VAL A 6 -3.72 -21.64 -9.48
N ALA A 7 -3.36 -22.41 -8.45
CA ALA A 7 -4.11 -22.42 -7.20
C ALA A 7 -4.15 -21.00 -6.61
N LEU A 8 -5.36 -20.50 -6.33
CA LEU A 8 -5.56 -19.19 -5.71
C LEU A 8 -5.82 -19.37 -4.21
N ARG A 9 -5.29 -18.43 -3.42
CA ARG A 9 -5.54 -18.38 -1.97
C ARG A 9 -7.04 -18.28 -1.71
N SER A 10 -7.55 -19.20 -0.89
CA SER A 10 -8.99 -19.27 -0.58
C SER A 10 -9.51 -17.96 0.00
N TRP A 11 -10.81 -17.71 -0.15
CA TRP A 11 -11.46 -16.52 0.39
C TRP A 11 -11.26 -16.36 1.92
N ARG A 12 -11.27 -17.48 2.65
CA ARG A 12 -11.04 -17.51 4.11
C ARG A 12 -9.61 -17.09 4.47
N GLU A 13 -8.64 -17.58 3.71
CA GLU A 13 -7.24 -17.20 3.87
C GLU A 13 -7.00 -15.73 3.53
N ARG A 14 -7.67 -15.21 2.50
CA ARG A 14 -7.59 -13.78 2.15
C ARG A 14 -8.12 -12.89 3.26
N TRP A 15 -9.25 -13.23 3.88
CA TRP A 15 -9.76 -12.47 5.03
C TRP A 15 -8.82 -12.50 6.21
N LEU A 16 -8.22 -13.66 6.51
CA LEU A 16 -7.21 -13.77 7.55
C LEU A 16 -5.97 -12.91 7.22
N GLN A 17 -5.52 -12.95 5.97
CA GLN A 17 -4.40 -12.16 5.48
C GLN A 17 -4.65 -10.66 5.62
N VAL A 18 -5.83 -10.18 5.23
CA VAL A 18 -6.20 -8.77 5.35
C VAL A 18 -6.36 -8.37 6.80
N GLY A 19 -7.07 -9.18 7.61
CA GLY A 19 -7.29 -8.88 9.02
C GLY A 19 -5.99 -8.81 9.84
N LEU A 20 -5.06 -9.74 9.61
CA LEU A 20 -3.76 -9.72 10.26
C LEU A 20 -2.86 -8.58 9.76
N PHE A 21 -2.97 -8.21 8.47
CA PHE A 21 -2.23 -7.09 7.90
C PHE A 21 -2.65 -5.77 8.56
N GLU A 22 -3.96 -5.53 8.64
CA GLU A 22 -4.53 -4.34 9.29
C GLU A 22 -4.17 -4.30 10.77
N LEU A 23 -4.32 -5.41 11.48
CA LEU A 23 -3.98 -5.49 12.90
C LEU A 23 -2.47 -5.22 13.14
N GLY A 24 -1.60 -5.84 12.35
CA GLY A 24 -0.15 -5.63 12.45
C GLY A 24 0.26 -4.21 12.05
N GLY A 25 -0.41 -3.63 11.05
CA GLY A 25 -0.17 -2.28 10.58
C GLY A 25 -0.54 -1.25 11.65
N LEU A 26 -1.68 -1.44 12.30
CA LEU A 26 -2.11 -0.65 13.47
C LEU A 26 -1.12 -0.79 14.63
N LEU A 27 -0.69 -2.02 14.96
CA LEU A 27 0.28 -2.26 16.04
C LEU A 27 1.66 -1.66 15.76
N LEU A 28 2.07 -1.56 14.49
CA LEU A 28 3.34 -0.95 14.08
C LEU A 28 3.24 0.58 14.06
N ILE A 29 2.19 1.12 13.43
CA ILE A 29 2.07 2.56 13.17
C ILE A 29 1.82 3.33 14.47
N THR A 30 1.05 2.76 15.39
CA THR A 30 0.63 3.40 16.63
C THR A 30 1.81 3.79 17.55
N PRO A 31 2.74 2.88 17.92
CA PRO A 31 3.87 3.24 18.77
C PRO A 31 4.88 4.15 18.05
N VAL A 32 5.09 3.97 16.74
CA VAL A 32 5.96 4.84 15.93
C VAL A 32 5.41 6.26 15.92
N TYR A 33 4.12 6.39 15.65
CA TYR A 33 3.42 7.67 15.67
C TYR A 33 3.54 8.34 17.04
N ARG A 34 3.21 7.62 18.12
CA ARG A 34 3.31 8.15 19.49
C ARG A 34 4.74 8.56 19.87
N TRP A 35 5.74 7.81 19.46
CA TRP A 35 7.14 8.15 19.74
C TRP A 35 7.60 9.41 19.01
N VAL A 36 7.12 9.61 17.78
CA VAL A 36 7.44 10.79 16.97
C VAL A 36 6.67 12.04 17.42
N THR A 37 5.38 11.90 17.77
CA THR A 37 4.52 13.06 18.09
C THR A 37 4.40 13.37 19.58
N GLY A 38 4.65 12.40 20.48
CA GLY A 38 4.49 12.56 21.92
C GLY A 38 3.05 12.67 22.43
N GLU A 39 2.06 12.70 21.52
CA GLU A 39 0.64 12.89 21.81
C GLU A 39 -0.12 11.58 22.13
N GLY A 40 -1.28 11.70 22.78
CA GLY A 40 -2.14 10.58 23.17
C GLY A 40 -2.95 9.96 22.03
N TRP A 41 -3.61 8.84 22.31
CA TRP A 41 -4.35 7.98 21.36
C TRP A 41 -5.48 8.64 20.56
N GLY A 42 -5.91 9.85 20.91
CA GLY A 42 -7.18 10.42 20.46
C GLY A 42 -7.14 11.22 19.16
N GLU A 43 -6.08 12.00 18.91
CA GLU A 43 -6.12 13.05 17.87
C GLU A 43 -5.80 12.54 16.46
N SER A 44 -5.23 11.34 16.35
CA SER A 44 -4.52 10.94 15.12
C SER A 44 -5.09 9.70 14.43
N VAL A 45 -5.97 8.95 15.09
CA VAL A 45 -6.60 7.76 14.50
C VAL A 45 -7.51 8.15 13.34
N GLY A 46 -8.27 9.25 13.48
CA GLY A 46 -9.14 9.76 12.41
C GLY A 46 -8.36 10.13 11.16
N LEU A 47 -7.21 10.81 11.33
CA LEU A 47 -6.32 11.16 10.23
C LEU A 47 -5.75 9.91 9.55
N LEU A 48 -5.25 8.93 10.32
CA LEU A 48 -4.69 7.69 9.78
C LEU A 48 -5.72 6.89 8.97
N VAL A 49 -6.96 6.79 9.47
CA VAL A 49 -8.07 6.12 8.75
C VAL A 49 -8.39 6.87 7.45
N LEU A 50 -8.45 8.21 7.49
CA LEU A 50 -8.70 9.04 6.31
C LEU A 50 -7.60 8.87 5.26
N LEU A 51 -6.32 8.94 5.65
CA LEU A 51 -5.19 8.78 4.75
C LEU A 51 -5.14 7.37 4.14
N SER A 52 -5.45 6.33 4.92
CA SER A 52 -5.56 4.95 4.40
C SER A 52 -6.67 4.81 3.35
N LEU A 53 -7.83 5.43 3.59
CA LEU A 53 -8.93 5.43 2.62
C LEU A 53 -8.53 6.16 1.33
N ILE A 54 -7.90 7.33 1.45
CA ILE A 54 -7.37 8.10 0.31
C ILE A 54 -6.38 7.25 -0.48
N ALA A 55 -5.40 6.64 0.18
CA ALA A 55 -4.39 5.80 -0.45
C ALA A 55 -5.02 4.61 -1.17
N THR A 56 -5.99 3.95 -0.56
CA THR A 56 -6.71 2.81 -1.16
C THR A 56 -7.46 3.21 -2.43
N ILE A 57 -8.21 4.31 -2.38
CA ILE A 57 -8.94 4.84 -3.54
C ILE A 57 -7.95 5.26 -4.64
N TRP A 58 -6.90 5.99 -4.26
CA TRP A 58 -5.91 6.49 -5.22
C TRP A 58 -5.14 5.36 -5.89
N GLN A 59 -4.80 4.29 -5.17
CA GLN A 59 -4.17 3.10 -5.74
C GLN A 59 -5.01 2.51 -6.88
N ALA A 60 -6.33 2.35 -6.68
CA ALA A 60 -7.20 1.83 -7.71
C ALA A 60 -7.29 2.77 -8.93
N VAL A 61 -7.40 4.07 -8.69
CA VAL A 61 -7.47 5.10 -9.75
C VAL A 61 -6.17 5.15 -10.55
N PHE A 62 -5.03 5.30 -9.88
CA PHE A 62 -3.72 5.45 -10.51
C PHE A 62 -3.37 4.24 -11.37
N ASN A 63 -3.51 3.02 -10.83
CA ASN A 63 -3.23 1.79 -11.58
C ASN A 63 -4.08 1.72 -12.85
N THR A 64 -5.37 2.02 -12.75
CA THR A 64 -6.29 1.99 -13.88
C THR A 64 -5.93 3.02 -14.95
N VAL A 65 -5.63 4.26 -14.53
CA VAL A 65 -5.24 5.34 -15.47
C VAL A 65 -3.93 4.98 -16.16
N PHE A 66 -2.92 4.54 -15.41
CA PHE A 66 -1.61 4.22 -15.95
C PHE A 66 -1.69 3.05 -16.94
N ASP A 67 -2.44 2.00 -16.61
CA ASP A 67 -2.62 0.84 -17.50
C ASP A 67 -3.34 1.24 -18.79
N ARG A 68 -4.35 2.13 -18.73
CA ARG A 68 -5.01 2.67 -19.93
C ARG A 68 -4.07 3.53 -20.78
N CYS A 69 -3.26 4.37 -20.15
CA CYS A 69 -2.24 5.16 -20.82
C CYS A 69 -1.21 4.26 -21.50
N GLU A 70 -0.70 3.25 -20.80
CA GLU A 70 0.27 2.30 -21.35
C GLU A 70 -0.32 1.47 -22.50
N ALA A 71 -1.55 0.99 -22.36
CA ALA A 71 -2.24 0.27 -23.43
C ALA A 71 -2.44 1.15 -24.67
N ARG A 72 -2.76 2.44 -24.48
CA ARG A 72 -2.97 3.37 -25.60
C ARG A 72 -1.66 3.79 -26.27
N TRP A 73 -0.59 4.04 -25.50
CA TRP A 73 0.63 4.66 -26.01
C TRP A 73 1.69 3.64 -26.39
N ALA A 74 1.90 2.64 -25.55
CA ALA A 74 2.92 1.62 -25.74
C ALA A 74 2.35 0.33 -26.36
N ARG A 75 1.03 0.24 -26.56
CA ARG A 75 0.30 -0.93 -27.10
C ARG A 75 0.73 -2.25 -26.46
N ARG A 76 1.07 -2.20 -25.18
CA ARG A 76 1.51 -3.35 -24.41
C ARG A 76 0.65 -3.51 -23.17
N PRO A 77 0.35 -4.76 -22.80
CA PRO A 77 -0.35 -5.05 -21.56
C PRO A 77 0.61 -4.86 -20.36
N ALA A 78 0.05 -4.50 -19.19
CA ALA A 78 0.81 -4.18 -17.99
C ALA A 78 1.79 -5.30 -17.54
N HIS A 79 1.50 -6.57 -17.86
CA HIS A 79 2.38 -7.69 -17.50
C HIS A 79 3.72 -7.68 -18.25
N LEU A 80 3.77 -7.12 -19.46
CA LEU A 80 4.99 -6.97 -20.26
C LEU A 80 5.73 -5.65 -19.97
N ARG A 81 5.35 -4.92 -18.92
CA ARG A 81 5.96 -3.64 -18.55
C ARG A 81 7.46 -3.81 -18.25
N PRO A 82 8.35 -3.16 -19.03
CA PRO A 82 9.80 -3.20 -18.79
C PRO A 82 10.15 -2.66 -17.40
N TRP A 83 11.28 -3.10 -16.85
CA TRP A 83 11.74 -2.68 -15.51
C TRP A 83 11.77 -1.15 -15.31
N ARG A 84 12.26 -0.42 -16.31
CA ARG A 84 12.28 1.06 -16.30
C ARG A 84 10.88 1.65 -16.14
N TRP A 85 9.88 1.09 -16.81
CA TRP A 85 8.50 1.55 -16.72
C TRP A 85 7.82 1.15 -15.41
N ARG A 86 8.25 0.05 -14.79
CA ARG A 86 7.82 -0.30 -13.43
C ARG A 86 8.31 0.71 -12.40
N ALA A 87 9.56 1.17 -12.53
CA ALA A 87 10.10 2.24 -11.69
C ALA A 87 9.33 3.55 -11.88
N VAL A 88 9.06 3.96 -13.14
CA VAL A 88 8.25 5.15 -13.43
C VAL A 88 6.84 5.04 -12.85
N HIS A 89 6.21 3.88 -12.96
CA HIS A 89 4.90 3.63 -12.34
C HIS A 89 4.93 3.78 -10.82
N ALA A 90 5.89 3.12 -10.15
CA ALA A 90 6.01 3.16 -8.70
C ALA A 90 6.31 4.58 -8.19
N LEU A 91 7.26 5.28 -8.81
CA LEU A 91 7.60 6.66 -8.46
C LEU A 91 6.43 7.60 -8.76
N GLY A 92 5.74 7.43 -9.88
CA GLY A 92 4.57 8.23 -10.21
C GLY A 92 3.42 8.03 -9.23
N PHE A 93 3.18 6.79 -8.80
CA PHE A 93 2.19 6.49 -7.77
C PHE A 93 2.51 7.21 -6.47
N GLU A 94 3.74 7.02 -5.97
CA GLU A 94 4.17 7.59 -4.69
C GLU A 94 4.12 9.12 -4.71
N VAL A 95 4.65 9.74 -5.77
CA VAL A 95 4.65 11.20 -5.92
C VAL A 95 3.22 11.75 -5.99
N THR A 96 2.34 11.12 -6.76
CA THR A 96 0.96 11.62 -6.87
C THR A 96 0.16 11.37 -5.60
N LEU A 97 0.38 10.26 -4.91
CA LEU A 97 -0.24 9.98 -3.63
C LEU A 97 0.19 11.03 -2.60
N PHE A 98 1.50 11.26 -2.48
CA PHE A 98 2.08 12.30 -1.63
C PHE A 98 1.44 13.67 -1.89
N LEU A 99 1.30 14.07 -3.16
CA LEU A 99 0.68 15.36 -3.51
C LEU A 99 -0.80 15.46 -3.09
N ILE A 100 -1.50 14.34 -2.91
CA ILE A 100 -2.89 14.30 -2.45
C ILE A 100 -2.98 14.27 -0.92
N THR A 101 -2.16 13.44 -0.27
CA THR A 101 -2.16 13.26 1.19
C THR A 101 -1.54 14.44 1.92
N TRP A 102 -0.52 15.07 1.32
CA TRP A 102 0.23 16.15 1.95
C TRP A 102 -0.63 17.38 2.31
N PRO A 103 -1.48 17.95 1.41
CA PRO A 103 -2.40 19.03 1.78
C PRO A 103 -3.40 18.63 2.85
N VAL A 104 -3.89 17.37 2.84
CA VAL A 104 -4.83 16.87 3.84
C VAL A 104 -4.20 16.87 5.22
N ILE A 105 -2.94 16.43 5.32
CA ILE A 105 -2.17 16.45 6.57
C ILE A 105 -2.00 17.89 7.06
N VAL A 106 -1.57 18.80 6.19
CA VAL A 106 -1.41 20.24 6.54
C VAL A 106 -2.71 20.84 7.07
N LEU A 107 -3.83 20.59 6.39
CA LEU A 107 -5.14 21.13 6.78
C LEU A 107 -5.67 20.52 8.07
N TRP A 108 -5.38 19.23 8.32
CA TRP A 108 -5.85 18.53 9.52
C TRP A 108 -5.04 18.89 10.75
N THR A 109 -3.71 18.91 10.65
CA THR A 109 -2.82 19.09 11.80
C THR A 109 -2.41 20.55 12.04
N GLY A 110 -2.63 21.43 11.05
CA GLY A 110 -2.14 22.81 11.08
C GLY A 110 -0.61 22.93 11.00
N TRP A 111 0.10 21.83 10.69
CA TRP A 111 1.56 21.83 10.58
C TRP A 111 2.04 22.66 9.40
N THR A 112 3.30 23.12 9.47
CA THR A 112 3.95 23.72 8.30
C THR A 112 4.03 22.71 7.17
N TRP A 113 3.97 23.19 5.93
CA TRP A 113 4.11 22.37 4.72
C TRP A 113 5.33 21.44 4.78
N TRP A 114 6.48 21.93 5.24
CA TRP A 114 7.69 21.12 5.35
C TRP A 114 7.57 20.01 6.41
N ALA A 115 7.06 20.32 7.61
CA ALA A 115 6.89 19.33 8.66
C ALA A 115 5.90 18.22 8.25
N ALA A 116 4.79 18.60 7.60
CA ALA A 116 3.81 17.65 7.06
C ALA A 116 4.41 16.77 5.96
N ALA A 117 5.24 17.33 5.07
CA ALA A 117 5.89 16.57 3.99
C ALA A 117 6.82 15.48 4.53
N VAL A 118 7.65 15.84 5.52
CA VAL A 118 8.60 14.91 6.15
C VAL A 118 7.86 13.77 6.86
N ALA A 119 6.75 14.09 7.54
CA ALA A 119 5.96 13.11 8.23
C ALA A 119 5.23 12.14 7.29
N ASP A 120 4.64 12.65 6.20
CA ASP A 120 3.93 11.83 5.21
C ASP A 120 4.89 10.83 4.54
N LEU A 121 6.05 11.31 4.08
CA LEU A 121 7.09 10.46 3.46
C LEU A 121 7.69 9.45 4.45
N GLY A 122 7.91 9.85 5.70
CA GLY A 122 8.41 8.95 6.75
C GLY A 122 7.44 7.80 7.02
N LEU A 123 6.14 8.10 7.09
CA LEU A 123 5.09 7.11 7.31
C LEU A 123 4.94 6.18 6.12
N ALA A 124 4.93 6.72 4.89
CA ALA A 124 4.77 5.96 3.66
C ALA A 124 5.92 4.96 3.44
N LEU A 125 7.17 5.38 3.70
CA LEU A 125 8.34 4.49 3.62
C LEU A 125 8.28 3.37 4.66
N ALA A 126 7.89 3.67 5.90
CA ALA A 126 7.74 2.67 6.96
C ALA A 126 6.63 1.66 6.64
N TYR A 127 5.47 2.13 6.15
CA TYR A 127 4.35 1.27 5.77
C TYR A 127 4.69 0.40 4.56
N THR A 128 5.45 0.94 3.59
CA THR A 128 5.95 0.18 2.44
C THR A 128 6.85 -0.96 2.87
N ALA A 129 7.81 -0.71 3.77
CA ALA A 129 8.69 -1.74 4.31
C ALA A 129 7.91 -2.80 5.11
N TYR A 130 6.95 -2.37 5.93
CA TYR A 130 6.06 -3.26 6.68
C TYR A 130 5.23 -4.15 5.75
N ALA A 131 4.57 -3.56 4.75
CA ALA A 131 3.76 -4.30 3.78
C ALA A 131 4.58 -5.34 3.03
N PHE A 132 5.79 -5.00 2.62
CA PHE A 132 6.69 -5.96 2.00
C PHE A 132 7.01 -7.14 2.93
N LEU A 133 7.45 -6.87 4.16
CA LEU A 133 7.80 -7.91 5.13
C LEU A 133 6.61 -8.77 5.53
N TYR A 134 5.46 -8.15 5.78
CA TYR A 134 4.24 -8.85 6.15
C TYR A 134 3.81 -9.84 5.06
N HIS A 135 3.70 -9.38 3.81
CA HIS A 135 3.26 -10.24 2.72
C HIS A 135 4.24 -11.42 2.52
N TRP A 136 5.55 -11.15 2.60
CA TRP A 136 6.57 -12.18 2.51
C TRP A 136 6.47 -13.23 3.64
N LEU A 137 6.34 -12.78 4.90
CA LEU A 137 6.22 -13.68 6.05
C LEU A 137 4.90 -14.47 6.03
N PHE A 138 3.80 -13.81 5.67
CA PHE A 138 2.49 -14.45 5.56
C PHE A 138 2.51 -15.56 4.50
N ASP A 139 3.12 -15.32 3.34
CA ASP A 139 3.26 -16.32 2.29
C ASP A 139 4.14 -17.51 2.72
N ARG A 140 5.16 -17.26 3.56
CA ARG A 140 6.00 -18.32 4.10
C ARG A 140 5.30 -19.14 5.20
N TRP A 141 4.47 -18.49 6.01
CA TRP A 141 3.67 -19.15 7.05
C TRP A 141 2.48 -19.91 6.48
N ARG A 142 1.84 -19.35 5.45
CA ARG A 142 0.63 -19.87 4.79
C ARG A 142 0.84 -19.93 3.28
N PRO A 143 1.74 -20.80 2.81
CA PRO A 143 1.93 -21.00 1.39
C PRO A 143 0.61 -21.40 0.76
N VAL A 144 0.28 -20.80 -0.38
CA VAL A 144 -0.87 -21.26 -1.17
C VAL A 144 -0.56 -22.70 -1.54
N ALA A 145 -1.36 -23.64 -1.05
CA ALA A 145 -1.25 -25.03 -1.45
C ALA A 145 -1.44 -25.07 -2.97
N ALA A 146 -0.35 -25.17 -3.73
CA ALA A 146 -0.40 -25.85 -5.00
C ALA A 146 -0.99 -27.22 -4.67
N GLU A 147 -2.07 -27.62 -5.33
CA GLU A 147 -2.63 -28.96 -5.21
C GLU A 147 -1.47 -29.94 -5.16
N ARG A 148 -1.26 -30.57 -4.00
CA ARG A 148 -0.36 -31.71 -3.90
C ARG A 148 -1.08 -32.84 -4.63
N GLY A 149 -0.98 -32.82 -5.95
CA GLY A 149 -1.14 -34.01 -6.77
C GLY A 149 0.12 -34.85 -6.60
N ALA A 150 0.12 -35.72 -5.59
CA ALA A 150 0.90 -36.95 -5.52
C ALA A 150 0.34 -37.82 -4.38
#